data_AF-B1NNY4-F1
#
_entry.id   AF-B1NNY4-F1
#
_cell.length_a   1.000
_cell.length_b   1.000
_cell.length_c   1.000
_cell.angle_alpha   90.00
_cell.angle_beta   90.00
_cell.angle_gamma   90.00
#
_symmetry.space_group_name_H-M   'P 1'
#
loop_
_entity.id
_entity.type
_entity.pdbx_description
1 polymer ?
#
loop_
_entity_poly.entity_id
_entity_poly.type
_entity_poly.pdbx_seq_one_letter_code
_entity_poly.pdbx_strand_id
1 'polypeptide(L)'
;MRAILDDIEERLNSRMSTINDKIYNGTKTSPKISLKSAKSYEFYTPQDRGTGSEYKGLILFDIAMLQLTNLPIIGHDSFFLKQIQDEGLEGILQCYLEQKKQVFITFDKEKSYSKKCQEILKQTEVLRLYPNGGELFGSAWNNKISE
;
A
#
# COMPACT_ATOMS: atom_id res chain seq x y z
N MET A 1 17.79 23.52 10.53
CA MET A 1 17.57 22.06 10.65
C MET A 1 16.17 21.74 11.17
N ARG A 2 15.73 22.28 12.33
CA ARG A 2 14.37 22.02 12.84
C ARG A 2 13.26 22.41 11.87
N ALA A 3 13.31 23.63 11.31
CA ALA A 3 12.34 24.10 10.30
C ALA A 3 12.22 23.20 9.06
N ILE A 4 13.30 22.52 8.64
CA ILE A 4 13.25 21.58 7.51
C ILE A 4 12.51 20.31 7.90
N LEU A 5 12.75 19.81 9.11
CA LEU A 5 12.04 18.63 9.63
C LEU A 5 10.55 18.95 9.83
N ASP A 6 10.22 20.15 10.31
CA ASP A 6 8.84 20.61 10.45
C ASP A 6 8.12 20.66 9.08
N ASP A 7 8.76 21.22 8.05
CA ASP A 7 8.20 21.25 6.69
C ASP A 7 7.96 19.84 6.12
N ILE A 8 8.94 18.94 6.29
CA ILE A 8 8.81 17.55 5.83
C ILE A 8 7.66 16.84 6.57
N GLU A 9 7.61 16.99 7.89
CA GLU A 9 6.57 16.41 8.75
C GLU A 9 5.18 16.92 8.35
N GLU A 10 5.01 18.24 8.17
CA GLU A 10 3.74 18.85 7.78
C GLU A 10 3.29 18.37 6.40
N ARG A 11 4.18 18.37 5.42
CA ARG A 11 3.87 17.92 4.05
C ARG A 11 3.46 16.45 4.00
N LEU A 12 4.18 15.59 4.72
CA LEU A 12 3.86 14.16 4.81
C LEU A 12 2.53 13.94 5.51
N ASN A 13 2.33 14.52 6.69
CA ASN A 13 1.09 14.35 7.47
C ASN A 13 -0.14 14.88 6.73
N SER A 14 -0.02 16.06 6.11
CA SER A 14 -1.08 16.64 5.28
C SER A 14 -1.44 15.74 4.10
N ARG A 15 -0.41 15.20 3.41
CA ARG A 15 -0.65 14.33 2.27
C ARG A 15 -1.23 12.98 2.65
N MET A 16 -0.73 12.35 3.70
CA MET A 16 -1.29 11.12 4.26
C MET A 16 -2.74 11.31 4.72
N SER A 17 -3.07 12.46 5.34
CA SER A 17 -4.45 12.78 5.71
C SER A 17 -5.34 12.87 4.47
N THR A 18 -4.91 13.59 3.44
CA THR A 18 -5.67 13.72 2.18
C THR A 18 -5.96 12.35 1.55
N ILE A 19 -4.98 11.46 1.51
CA ILE A 19 -5.14 10.11 0.97
C ILE A 19 -6.08 9.27 1.85
N ASN A 20 -5.92 9.32 3.17
CA ASN A 20 -6.78 8.61 4.11
C ASN A 20 -8.24 9.08 4.01
N ASP A 21 -8.46 10.38 3.91
CA ASP A 21 -9.80 10.96 3.83
C ASP A 21 -10.47 10.62 2.51
N LYS A 22 -9.70 10.42 1.44
CA LYS A 22 -10.22 9.89 0.19
C LYS A 22 -10.71 8.43 0.32
N ILE A 23 -10.04 7.62 1.13
CA ILE A 23 -10.42 6.21 1.36
C ILE A 23 -11.65 6.12 2.26
N TYR A 24 -11.71 6.93 3.32
CA TYR A 24 -12.72 6.79 4.37
C TYR A 24 -13.67 7.99 4.53
N ASN A 25 -13.68 8.93 3.59
CA ASN A 25 -14.50 10.15 3.64
C ASN A 25 -14.33 10.95 4.95
N GLY A 26 -13.10 11.02 5.48
CA GLY A 26 -12.77 11.71 6.73
C GLY A 26 -13.28 11.04 8.02
N THR A 27 -13.84 9.83 7.94
CA THR A 27 -14.42 9.14 9.11
C THR A 27 -13.40 8.42 9.99
N LYS A 28 -12.20 8.12 9.48
CA LYS A 28 -11.14 7.38 10.19
C LYS A 28 -9.89 8.22 10.37
N THR A 29 -9.14 7.97 11.44
CA THR A 29 -7.88 8.66 11.72
C THR A 29 -6.80 8.31 10.70
N SER A 30 -6.04 9.34 10.28
CA SER A 30 -4.91 9.20 9.36
C SER A 30 -3.62 8.87 10.12
N PRO A 31 -2.69 8.12 9.48
CA PRO A 31 -1.37 7.88 10.06
C PRO A 31 -0.61 9.21 10.20
N LYS A 32 0.22 9.30 11.23
CA LYS A 32 1.05 10.48 11.52
C LYS A 32 2.50 10.07 11.71
N ILE A 33 3.39 10.89 11.17
CA ILE A 33 4.81 10.88 11.49
C ILE A 33 5.16 12.11 12.33
N SER A 34 6.00 11.93 13.34
CA SER A 34 6.62 13.02 14.11
C SER A 34 8.14 12.86 14.07
N LEU A 35 8.83 13.83 13.47
CA LEU A 35 10.27 13.87 13.30
C LEU A 35 10.90 14.60 14.50
N LYS A 36 11.32 13.85 15.51
CA LYS A 36 11.93 14.38 16.75
C LYS A 36 13.34 14.93 16.49
N SER A 37 14.10 14.27 15.62
CA SER A 37 15.42 14.70 15.15
C SER A 37 15.76 14.01 13.83
N ALA A 38 16.92 14.32 13.25
CA ALA A 38 17.41 13.64 12.05
C ALA A 38 17.60 12.12 12.21
N LYS A 39 17.65 11.60 13.45
CA LYS A 39 17.86 10.17 13.75
C LYS A 39 16.69 9.53 14.52
N SER A 40 15.60 10.26 14.74
CA SER A 40 14.50 9.79 15.59
C SER A 40 13.17 10.29 15.06
N TYR A 41 12.26 9.35 14.83
CA TYR A 41 10.88 9.63 14.46
C TYR A 41 9.94 8.71 15.25
N GLU A 42 8.67 9.09 15.26
CA GLU A 42 7.56 8.26 15.70
C GLU A 42 6.54 8.20 14.57
N PHE A 43 6.05 7.01 14.25
CA PHE A 43 5.03 6.78 13.22
C PHE A 43 3.93 5.90 13.78
N TYR A 44 2.68 6.34 13.67
CA TYR A 44 1.53 5.63 14.24
C TYR A 44 0.21 6.16 13.66
N THR A 45 -0.86 5.38 13.78
CA THR A 45 -2.23 5.87 13.56
C THR A 45 -2.90 6.20 14.90
N PRO A 46 -3.33 7.45 15.14
CA PRO A 46 -4.01 7.81 16.39
C PRO A 46 -5.26 6.96 16.62
N GLN A 47 -5.43 6.47 17.85
CA GLN A 47 -6.60 5.67 18.29
C GLN A 47 -6.79 4.30 17.60
N ASP A 48 -5.88 3.90 16.71
CA ASP A 48 -5.95 2.62 16.01
C ASP A 48 -4.55 2.04 15.77
N ARG A 49 -4.12 1.15 16.67
CA ARG A 49 -2.84 0.42 16.59
C ARG A 49 -3.01 -1.02 16.10
N GLY A 50 -4.13 -1.32 15.43
CA GLY A 50 -4.35 -2.64 14.85
C GLY A 50 -3.37 -2.92 13.71
N THR A 51 -2.98 -4.18 13.51
CA THR A 51 -2.05 -4.59 12.46
C THR A 51 -2.44 -4.09 11.06
N GLY A 52 -3.73 -4.16 10.71
CA GLY A 52 -4.23 -3.62 9.43
C GLY A 52 -4.12 -2.10 9.30
N SER A 53 -4.27 -1.37 10.42
CA SER A 53 -4.10 0.09 10.46
C SER A 53 -2.65 0.50 10.28
N GLU A 54 -1.71 -0.23 10.89
CA GLU A 54 -0.27 0.01 10.75
C GLU A 54 0.20 -0.26 9.31
N TYR A 55 -0.22 -1.38 8.70
CA TYR A 55 0.12 -1.65 7.29
C TYR A 55 -0.52 -0.67 6.33
N LYS A 56 -1.79 -0.28 6.57
CA LYS A 56 -2.41 0.84 5.85
C LYS A 56 -1.56 2.11 6.00
N GLY A 57 -1.10 2.41 7.21
CA GLY A 57 -0.27 3.57 7.49
C GLY A 57 0.96 3.62 6.60
N LEU A 58 1.71 2.52 6.53
CA LEU A 58 2.89 2.40 5.68
C LEU A 58 2.58 2.59 4.19
N ILE A 59 1.51 1.97 3.68
CA ILE A 59 1.08 2.17 2.28
C ILE A 59 0.77 3.63 1.98
N LEU A 60 0.04 4.31 2.88
CA LEU A 60 -0.29 5.73 2.73
C LEU A 60 0.95 6.61 2.75
N PHE A 61 1.94 6.28 3.60
CA PHE A 61 3.23 6.93 3.63
C PHE A 61 3.97 6.76 2.29
N ASP A 62 4.02 5.54 1.74
CA ASP A 62 4.68 5.26 0.46
C ASP A 62 4.03 5.99 -0.71
N ILE A 63 2.68 6.04 -0.75
CA ILE A 63 1.95 6.85 -1.75
C ILE A 63 2.25 8.34 -1.57
N ALA A 64 2.29 8.86 -0.34
CA ALA A 64 2.63 10.26 -0.08
C ALA A 64 4.06 10.57 -0.56
N MET A 65 5.02 9.68 -0.29
CA MET A 65 6.40 9.79 -0.76
C MET A 65 6.48 9.74 -2.29
N LEU A 66 5.76 8.83 -2.94
CA LEU A 66 5.66 8.75 -4.39
C LEU A 66 5.15 10.08 -4.98
N GLN A 67 4.22 10.76 -4.32
CA GLN A 67 3.62 11.99 -4.81
C GLN A 67 4.44 13.25 -4.52
N LEU A 68 5.13 13.31 -3.38
CA LEU A 68 5.86 14.49 -2.92
C LEU A 68 7.30 14.58 -3.41
N THR A 69 7.86 13.47 -3.90
CA THR A 69 9.27 13.37 -4.30
C THR A 69 9.43 13.06 -5.78
N ASN A 70 10.68 12.95 -6.26
CA ASN A 70 11.00 12.52 -7.62
C ASN A 70 11.04 10.99 -7.79
N LEU A 71 10.71 10.21 -6.75
CA LEU A 71 10.66 8.74 -6.83
C LEU A 71 9.71 8.32 -7.95
N PRO A 72 10.13 7.50 -8.94
CA PRO A 72 9.30 7.19 -10.10
C PRO A 72 8.36 6.00 -9.90
N ILE A 73 8.61 5.18 -8.88
CA ILE A 73 8.00 3.86 -8.72
C ILE A 73 7.95 3.43 -7.24
N ILE A 74 6.89 2.70 -6.87
CA ILE A 74 6.82 1.92 -5.62
C ILE A 74 6.35 0.50 -5.90
N GLY A 75 6.68 -0.43 -5.00
CA GLY A 75 6.28 -1.83 -5.06
C GLY A 75 5.77 -2.32 -3.71
N HIS A 76 4.58 -2.91 -3.66
CA HIS A 76 4.01 -3.48 -2.43
C HIS A 76 3.77 -4.98 -2.56
N ASP A 77 4.21 -5.74 -1.57
CA ASP A 77 3.92 -7.17 -1.48
C ASP A 77 2.48 -7.40 -0.97
N SER A 78 1.89 -8.50 -1.42
CA SER A 78 0.61 -9.04 -1.03
C SER A 78 0.43 -9.15 0.49
N PHE A 79 1.51 -9.38 1.25
CA PHE A 79 1.45 -9.48 2.70
C PHE A 79 0.88 -8.21 3.36
N PHE A 80 1.25 -7.02 2.89
CA PHE A 80 0.72 -5.76 3.41
C PHE A 80 -0.77 -5.62 3.12
N LEU A 81 -1.18 -5.96 1.90
CA LEU A 81 -2.54 -5.76 1.40
C LEU A 81 -3.55 -6.72 2.05
N LYS A 82 -3.13 -7.95 2.39
CA LYS A 82 -3.99 -8.98 2.99
C LYS A 82 -4.49 -8.65 4.39
N GLN A 83 -3.79 -7.75 5.09
CA GLN A 83 -4.10 -7.40 6.48
C GLN A 83 -5.12 -6.25 6.57
N ILE A 84 -5.49 -5.67 5.44
CA ILE A 84 -6.37 -4.52 5.34
C ILE A 84 -7.79 -5.01 5.01
N GLN A 85 -8.78 -4.46 5.70
CA GLN A 85 -10.19 -4.76 5.45
C GLN A 85 -10.62 -4.31 4.06
N ASP A 86 -11.62 -4.99 3.48
CA ASP A 86 -12.09 -4.78 2.11
C ASP A 86 -12.32 -3.31 1.72
N GLU A 87 -12.99 -2.52 2.57
CA GLU A 87 -13.21 -1.08 2.36
C GLU A 87 -11.89 -0.32 2.17
N GLY A 88 -10.93 -0.59 3.06
CA GLY A 88 -9.61 0.05 2.99
C GLY A 88 -8.83 -0.38 1.76
N LEU A 89 -8.87 -1.67 1.43
CA LEU A 89 -8.19 -2.20 0.25
C LEU A 89 -8.76 -1.58 -1.04
N GLU A 90 -10.09 -1.49 -1.17
CA GLU A 90 -10.72 -0.89 -2.34
C GLU A 90 -10.29 0.56 -2.54
N GLY A 91 -10.29 1.35 -1.47
CA GLY A 91 -9.82 2.73 -1.53
C GLY A 91 -8.33 2.85 -1.84
N ILE A 92 -7.49 1.94 -1.33
CA ILE A 92 -6.07 1.88 -1.66
C ILE A 92 -5.86 1.55 -3.14
N LEU A 93 -6.56 0.56 -3.69
CA LEU A 93 -6.50 0.22 -5.12
C LEU A 93 -6.92 1.40 -5.99
N GLN A 94 -7.98 2.12 -5.60
CA GLN A 94 -8.39 3.35 -6.28
C GLN A 94 -7.29 4.42 -6.21
N CYS A 95 -6.62 4.56 -5.07
CA CYS A 95 -5.48 5.48 -4.96
C CYS A 95 -4.35 5.07 -5.91
N TYR A 96 -4.02 3.78 -6.05
CA TYR A 96 -2.99 3.34 -6.99
C TYR A 96 -3.33 3.69 -8.45
N LEU A 97 -4.58 3.47 -8.87
CA LEU A 97 -5.04 3.77 -10.25
C LEU A 97 -4.88 5.24 -10.64
N GLU A 98 -4.93 6.15 -9.68
CA GLU A 98 -4.85 7.59 -9.92
C GLU A 98 -3.41 8.12 -9.95
N GLN A 99 -2.43 7.28 -9.66
CA GLN A 99 -1.04 7.70 -9.69
C GLN A 99 -0.59 7.93 -11.13
N LYS A 100 0.07 9.06 -11.36
CA LYS A 100 0.78 9.35 -12.61
C LYS A 100 2.10 8.59 -12.74
N LYS A 101 2.52 7.94 -11.65
CA LYS A 101 3.79 7.22 -11.49
C LYS A 101 3.50 5.73 -11.29
N GLN A 102 4.52 4.90 -11.50
CA GLN A 102 4.31 3.45 -11.53
C GLN A 102 4.10 2.88 -10.12
N VAL A 103 3.12 1.99 -10.00
CA VAL A 103 2.86 1.23 -8.77
C VAL A 103 2.76 -0.24 -9.16
N PHE A 104 3.59 -1.08 -8.56
CA PHE A 104 3.51 -2.52 -8.72
C PHE A 104 3.01 -3.15 -7.41
N ILE A 105 2.08 -4.08 -7.52
CA ILE A 105 1.62 -4.86 -6.38
C ILE A 105 1.69 -6.34 -6.72
N THR A 106 2.00 -7.16 -5.72
CA THR A 106 1.69 -8.58 -5.77
C THR A 106 0.40 -8.83 -5.01
N PHE A 107 -0.42 -9.76 -5.49
CA PHE A 107 -1.70 -10.07 -4.87
C PHE A 107 -2.00 -11.56 -5.02
N ASP A 108 -2.59 -12.16 -3.98
CA ASP A 108 -3.12 -13.53 -4.04
C ASP A 108 -4.56 -13.55 -3.53
N LYS A 109 -5.25 -14.69 -3.73
CA LYS A 109 -6.62 -14.93 -3.23
C LYS A 109 -7.61 -13.82 -3.60
N GLU A 110 -7.51 -13.27 -4.80
CA GLU A 110 -8.41 -12.21 -5.33
C GLU A 110 -9.91 -12.49 -5.10
N LYS A 111 -10.33 -13.76 -5.18
CA LYS A 111 -11.72 -14.20 -5.01
C LYS A 111 -12.28 -13.96 -3.60
N SER A 112 -11.41 -13.68 -2.62
CA SER A 112 -11.80 -13.41 -1.23
C SER A 112 -12.22 -11.96 -1.00
N TYR A 113 -12.08 -11.08 -1.99
CA TYR A 113 -12.32 -9.63 -1.85
C TYR A 113 -13.57 -9.18 -2.62
N SER A 114 -13.96 -7.92 -2.43
CA SER A 114 -15.11 -7.30 -3.13
C SER A 114 -15.01 -7.45 -4.65
N LYS A 115 -16.17 -7.50 -5.33
CA LYS A 115 -16.22 -7.58 -6.81
C LYS A 115 -15.45 -6.43 -7.47
N LYS A 116 -15.53 -5.23 -6.89
CA LYS A 116 -14.82 -4.05 -7.38
C LYS A 116 -13.31 -4.19 -7.25
N CYS A 117 -12.81 -4.72 -6.13
CA CYS A 117 -11.38 -5.07 -6.01
C CYS A 117 -10.95 -6.07 -7.09
N GLN A 118 -11.74 -7.13 -7.31
CA GLN A 118 -11.46 -8.12 -8.34
C GLN A 118 -11.44 -7.52 -9.75
N GLU A 119 -12.37 -6.62 -10.06
CA GLU A 119 -12.42 -5.92 -11.34
C GLU A 119 -11.18 -5.06 -11.58
N ILE A 120 -10.77 -4.27 -10.59
CA ILE A 120 -9.55 -3.45 -10.67
C ILE A 120 -8.33 -4.34 -10.91
N LEU A 121 -8.14 -5.35 -10.05
CA LEU A 121 -6.99 -6.26 -10.14
C LEU A 121 -6.89 -6.93 -11.52
N LYS A 122 -8.03 -7.39 -12.06
CA LYS A 122 -8.09 -8.03 -13.38
C LYS A 122 -7.81 -7.05 -14.53
N GLN A 123 -8.30 -5.82 -14.44
CA GLN A 123 -8.08 -4.80 -15.48
C GLN A 123 -6.63 -4.32 -15.53
N THR A 124 -5.93 -4.31 -14.39
CA THR A 124 -4.53 -3.89 -14.29
C THR A 124 -3.53 -5.04 -14.28
N GLU A 125 -3.99 -6.28 -14.48
CA GLU A 125 -3.16 -7.46 -14.39
C GLU A 125 -2.09 -7.46 -15.49
N VAL A 126 -0.82 -7.45 -15.07
CA VAL A 126 0.32 -7.56 -15.98
C VAL A 126 0.83 -9.01 -16.06
N LEU A 127 0.77 -9.73 -14.94
CA LEU A 127 1.26 -11.10 -14.83
C LEU A 127 0.40 -11.87 -13.84
N ARG A 128 -0.05 -13.07 -14.25
CA ARG A 128 -0.76 -14.02 -13.40
C ARG A 128 -0.02 -15.34 -13.37
N LEU A 129 0.28 -15.80 -12.16
CA LEU A 129 0.89 -17.10 -11.94
C LEU A 129 -0.18 -18.16 -11.68
N TYR A 130 -0.05 -19.32 -12.29
CA TYR A 130 -0.95 -20.46 -12.07
C TYR A 130 -0.21 -21.80 -12.24
N PRO A 131 -0.68 -22.89 -11.60
CA PRO A 131 -0.02 -24.19 -11.71
C PRO A 131 -0.10 -24.79 -13.13
N ASN A 132 0.84 -25.69 -13.43
CA ASN A 132 0.90 -26.50 -14.66
C ASN A 132 1.26 -25.69 -15.92
N GLY A 133 2.33 -24.91 -15.86
CA GLY A 133 2.88 -24.16 -16.99
C GLY A 133 2.66 -22.64 -16.93
N GLY A 134 2.00 -22.15 -15.89
CA GLY A 134 1.86 -20.71 -15.60
C GLY A 134 2.75 -20.22 -14.47
N GLU A 135 3.73 -21.01 -14.02
CA GLU A 135 4.69 -20.63 -13.00
C GLU A 135 5.70 -19.61 -13.54
N LEU A 136 6.26 -18.76 -12.65
CA LEU A 136 7.17 -17.67 -13.05
C LEU A 136 8.39 -18.14 -13.86
N PHE A 137 8.87 -19.36 -13.58
CA PHE A 137 10.01 -19.98 -14.26
C PHE A 137 9.64 -21.34 -14.88
N GLY A 138 8.36 -21.59 -15.14
CA GLY A 138 7.87 -22.84 -15.73
C GLY A 138 7.97 -24.08 -14.81
N SER A 139 8.21 -23.91 -13.52
CA SER A 139 8.24 -25.00 -12.54
C SER A 139 7.83 -24.53 -11.15
N ALA A 140 7.14 -25.39 -10.41
CA ALA A 140 6.83 -25.19 -8.99
C ALA A 140 7.84 -25.95 -8.11
N TRP A 141 8.54 -25.23 -7.22
CA TRP A 141 9.59 -25.81 -6.36
C TRP A 141 9.08 -26.67 -5.20
N ASN A 142 7.77 -26.68 -4.96
CA ASN A 142 7.14 -27.52 -3.95
C ASN A 142 6.69 -28.88 -4.51
N ASN A 143 6.83 -29.12 -5.82
CA ASN A 143 6.57 -30.42 -6.41
C ASN A 143 7.69 -31.39 -6.02
N LYS A 144 7.33 -32.60 -5.61
CA LYS A 144 8.32 -33.68 -5.53
C LYS A 144 8.84 -33.93 -6.94
N ILE A 145 10.16 -33.90 -7.11
CA ILE A 145 10.78 -34.41 -8.33
C ILE A 145 10.45 -35.92 -8.33
N SER A 146 9.65 -36.35 -9.30
CA SER A 146 9.41 -37.78 -9.52
C SER A 146 10.74 -38.42 -9.93
N GLU A 147 11.26 -39.30 -9.08
CA GLU A 147 12.39 -40.21 -9.37
C GLU A 147 12.05 -41.19 -10.51
#